data_AF-E9DCE6-F1
#
_entry.id   AF-E9DCE6-F1
#
_cell.length_a   1.000
_cell.length_b   1.000
_cell.length_c   1.000
_cell.angle_alpha   90.00
_cell.angle_beta   90.00
_cell.angle_gamma   90.00
#
_symmetry.space_group_name_H-M   'P 1'
#
loop_
_entity.id
_entity.type
_entity.pdbx_description
1 polymer ?
#
loop_
_entity_poly.entity_id
_entity_poly.type
_entity_poly.pdbx_seq_one_letter_code
_entity_poly.pdbx_strand_id
1 'polypeptide(L)'
;MVQGANMSQTAKYYIYSSKAPSHPGPGIQIDRATSANTDNFVSLLKAKLIILNAKPNAEHIGYFDQSDEWWKWLKKLDPDGSCQFSLVLDATEKEVQSFEFQLTSPAKMAFSSSAGALKFAFGADSSGKQAKIPVPGLFPEGTMLYCGLDPSKSDVGFTVGEALKYTGRTGLIPFLPQEMTSWKLLWDKNKASEKRNALWFNPCFASQTTIRMQLQLEEAGRKSLEEWWSVVLKDIQVKNAEVVCKKTLTEGKTAAGTVGVHQGQITFKFECSVEAKPKPVDIVAAIAFQEAAVQLTFQPKTSVTLGDILDGLAKLLSQDLGSMMSILTKEDIFQSMHFRRLTVTLDTLDGVKKPKLSRFEIDIEVSAKFGKKTAEQNVVFLLTYIWTKRRGSSISGQFWNGLASSEHLDVSPYYEEWIDMKPLAPNPAPYIDLTSIVPGEEIKDIPDNIPTEIESASIMLSGSDFAMGGVIKAKPVTPGSIPQPYLGRIRLFVSYAWVKKKDFKLSFGFEAGLEPSKESKHQQPAILTGDLEYNSKS
;
A
#
# COMPACT_ATOMS: atom_id res chain seq x y z
N MET A 1 60.61 20.32 -24.71
CA MET A 1 59.23 20.76 -25.02
C MET A 1 58.38 19.52 -25.15
N VAL A 2 57.64 19.18 -24.10
CA VAL A 2 56.58 18.16 -24.14
C VAL A 2 55.32 18.91 -23.78
N GLN A 3 54.44 19.09 -24.76
CA GLN A 3 53.15 19.73 -24.57
C GLN A 3 52.28 18.83 -23.68
N GLY A 4 51.95 19.35 -22.49
CA GLY A 4 50.89 18.79 -21.67
C GLY A 4 49.56 18.98 -22.38
N ALA A 5 48.88 17.87 -22.68
CA ALA A 5 47.49 17.91 -23.07
C ALA A 5 46.66 18.43 -21.88
N ASN A 6 46.20 19.68 -21.98
CA ASN A 6 45.17 20.21 -21.12
C ASN A 6 43.92 19.32 -21.27
N MET A 7 43.62 18.52 -20.25
CA MET A 7 42.26 18.02 -20.06
C MET A 7 41.35 19.22 -19.85
N SER A 8 40.60 19.59 -20.89
CA SER A 8 39.49 20.54 -20.78
C SER A 8 38.51 20.00 -19.72
N GLN A 9 38.38 20.71 -18.59
CA GLN A 9 37.28 20.49 -17.68
C GLN A 9 35.98 20.83 -18.42
N THR A 10 35.20 19.81 -18.78
CA THR A 10 33.84 20.00 -19.27
C THR A 10 33.05 20.77 -18.21
N ALA A 11 32.45 21.88 -18.59
CA ALA A 11 31.65 22.69 -17.67
C ALA A 11 30.42 21.90 -17.20
N LYS A 12 30.16 21.92 -15.89
CA LYS A 12 28.95 21.33 -15.30
C LYS A 12 27.70 21.91 -15.96
N TYR A 13 26.67 21.08 -16.09
CA TYR A 13 25.40 21.47 -16.68
C TYR A 13 24.29 21.33 -15.64
N TYR A 14 23.38 22.30 -15.60
CA TYR A 14 22.36 22.36 -14.56
C TYR A 14 20.96 22.30 -15.14
N ILE A 15 20.05 21.61 -14.46
CA ILE A 15 18.62 21.59 -14.75
C ILE A 15 17.91 22.22 -13.56
N TYR A 16 17.31 23.38 -13.77
CA TYR A 16 16.66 24.15 -12.70
C TYR A 16 15.14 24.07 -12.78
N SER A 17 14.49 23.99 -11.62
CA SER A 17 13.06 24.29 -11.55
C SER A 17 12.79 25.80 -11.63
N SER A 18 11.59 26.16 -12.02
CA SER A 18 11.04 27.51 -11.98
C SER A 18 11.05 28.14 -10.57
N LYS A 19 11.18 27.32 -9.52
CA LYS A 19 11.24 27.75 -8.11
C LYS A 19 12.66 27.74 -7.53
N ALA A 20 13.69 27.53 -8.37
CA ALA A 20 15.08 27.54 -7.94
C ALA A 20 15.49 28.97 -7.47
N PRO A 21 16.17 29.10 -6.31
CA PRO A 21 16.52 30.41 -5.76
C PRO A 21 17.67 31.09 -6.52
N SER A 22 18.47 30.36 -7.29
CA SER A 22 19.66 30.86 -7.99
C SER A 22 20.00 30.01 -9.22
N HIS A 23 20.62 30.63 -10.21
CA HIS A 23 21.10 30.00 -11.46
C HIS A 23 22.65 30.06 -11.52
N PRO A 24 23.36 29.21 -10.75
CA PRO A 24 24.81 29.28 -10.54
C PRO A 24 25.69 29.01 -11.76
N GLY A 25 25.14 28.55 -12.89
CA GLY A 25 25.92 28.20 -14.07
C GLY A 25 25.10 27.86 -15.31
N PRO A 26 25.77 27.48 -16.43
CA PRO A 26 25.12 27.17 -17.69
C PRO A 26 24.20 25.95 -17.58
N GLY A 27 22.98 26.03 -18.10
CA GLY A 27 21.97 24.99 -17.92
C GLY A 27 20.65 25.31 -18.61
N ILE A 28 19.68 24.42 -18.44
CA ILE A 28 18.28 24.66 -18.79
C ILE A 28 17.48 24.98 -17.55
N GLN A 29 16.60 25.97 -17.67
CA GLN A 29 15.46 26.09 -16.78
C GLN A 29 14.33 25.28 -17.43
N ILE A 30 13.74 24.34 -16.69
CA ILE A 30 12.62 23.56 -17.20
C ILE A 30 11.47 24.52 -17.48
N ASP A 31 10.97 24.50 -18.72
CA ASP A 31 9.80 25.29 -19.07
C ASP A 31 8.56 24.67 -18.42
N ARG A 32 7.99 25.38 -17.44
CA ARG A 32 6.79 24.93 -16.73
C ARG A 32 5.57 24.83 -17.67
N ALA A 33 5.53 25.58 -18.76
CA ALA A 33 4.42 25.55 -19.71
C ALA A 33 4.39 24.24 -20.53
N THR A 34 5.55 23.65 -20.80
CA THR A 34 5.67 22.44 -21.62
C THR A 34 5.97 21.18 -20.80
N SER A 35 6.62 21.33 -19.64
CA SER A 35 7.12 20.23 -18.80
C SER A 35 6.77 20.43 -17.31
N ALA A 36 5.50 20.72 -17.02
CA ALA A 36 5.01 21.02 -15.68
C ALA A 36 5.31 19.92 -14.64
N ASN A 37 5.22 18.65 -15.03
CA ASN A 37 5.50 17.50 -14.16
C ASN A 37 6.98 17.44 -13.74
N THR A 38 7.90 17.64 -14.68
CA THR A 38 9.36 17.67 -14.42
C THR A 38 9.74 18.90 -13.60
N ASP A 39 9.17 20.07 -13.91
CA ASP A 39 9.36 21.28 -13.10
C ASP A 39 8.90 21.08 -11.65
N ASN A 40 7.69 20.53 -11.46
CA ASN A 40 7.15 20.19 -10.16
C ASN A 40 8.08 19.24 -9.40
N PHE A 41 8.51 18.15 -10.04
CA PHE A 41 9.43 17.18 -9.45
C PHE A 41 10.76 17.81 -9.01
N VAL A 42 11.42 18.55 -9.92
CA VAL A 42 12.70 19.20 -9.60
C VAL A 42 12.50 20.25 -8.51
N SER A 43 11.36 20.94 -8.45
CA SER A 43 11.06 21.91 -7.40
C SER A 43 10.89 21.31 -6.00
N LEU A 44 10.62 20.01 -5.92
CA LEU A 44 10.50 19.25 -4.68
C LEU A 44 11.85 18.68 -4.20
N LEU A 45 12.87 18.65 -5.07
CA LEU A 45 14.23 18.32 -4.66
C LEU A 45 14.78 19.37 -3.68
N LYS A 46 15.61 18.93 -2.74
CA LYS A 46 16.18 19.80 -1.69
C LYS A 46 16.91 21.03 -2.25
N ALA A 47 17.69 20.84 -3.32
CA ALA A 47 18.42 21.91 -4.00
C ALA A 47 17.60 22.62 -5.10
N LYS A 48 16.41 22.10 -5.41
CA LYS A 48 15.53 22.56 -6.49
C LYS A 48 16.16 22.56 -7.90
N LEU A 49 17.18 21.74 -8.08
CA LEU A 49 17.96 21.58 -9.31
C LEU A 49 18.57 20.18 -9.39
N ILE A 50 19.06 19.82 -10.58
CA ILE A 50 19.89 18.64 -10.85
C ILE A 50 21.21 19.13 -11.48
N ILE A 51 22.35 18.62 -11.02
CA ILE A 51 23.68 18.93 -11.56
C ILE A 51 24.20 17.73 -12.35
N LEU A 52 24.60 17.97 -13.59
CA LEU A 52 25.25 17.01 -14.48
C LEU A 52 26.71 17.39 -14.69
N ASN A 53 27.55 16.38 -14.95
CA ASN A 53 28.97 16.56 -15.20
C ASN A 53 29.28 17.25 -16.54
N ALA A 54 28.35 17.17 -17.49
CA ALA A 54 28.40 17.86 -18.78
C ALA A 54 26.99 17.96 -19.37
N LYS A 55 26.84 18.79 -20.42
CA LYS A 55 25.58 18.93 -21.15
C LYS A 55 25.23 17.62 -21.89
N PRO A 56 24.02 17.06 -21.71
CA PRO A 56 23.56 15.92 -22.50
C PRO A 56 23.34 16.33 -23.96
N ASN A 57 23.75 15.48 -24.89
CA ASN A 57 23.45 15.62 -26.33
C ASN A 57 23.36 14.22 -26.98
N ALA A 58 23.19 14.16 -28.30
CA ALA A 58 23.06 12.89 -29.02
C ALA A 58 24.28 11.94 -28.86
N GLU A 59 25.47 12.49 -28.57
CA GLU A 59 26.73 11.75 -28.41
C GLU A 59 27.16 11.59 -26.94
N HIS A 60 26.57 12.35 -26.02
CA HIS A 60 26.96 12.42 -24.62
C HIS A 60 25.77 12.21 -23.67
N ILE A 61 25.86 11.17 -22.85
CA ILE A 61 24.91 10.91 -21.77
C ILE A 61 25.17 11.89 -20.62
N GLY A 62 24.13 12.60 -20.17
CA GLY A 62 24.22 13.49 -19.03
C GLY A 62 24.30 12.73 -17.71
N TYR A 63 25.50 12.49 -17.20
CA TYR A 63 25.67 11.86 -15.90
C TYR A 63 25.54 12.86 -14.77
N PHE A 64 24.93 12.43 -13.67
CA PHE A 64 24.79 13.24 -12.47
C PHE A 64 26.17 13.51 -11.88
N ASP A 65 26.44 14.78 -11.57
CA ASP A 65 27.70 15.19 -10.94
C ASP A 65 27.71 14.81 -9.46
N GLN A 66 28.88 14.45 -8.93
CA GLN A 66 29.02 14.00 -7.54
C GLN A 66 28.72 15.10 -6.51
N SER A 67 28.74 16.38 -6.92
CA SER A 67 28.33 17.48 -6.04
C SER A 67 26.82 17.62 -5.89
N ASP A 68 26.02 16.97 -6.76
CA ASP A 68 24.56 16.98 -6.69
C ASP A 68 24.04 16.30 -5.41
N GLU A 69 23.13 16.95 -4.70
CA GLU A 69 22.59 16.43 -3.43
C GLU A 69 21.73 15.18 -3.64
N TRP A 70 21.04 15.08 -4.77
CA TRP A 70 20.27 13.88 -5.11
C TRP A 70 21.19 12.74 -5.53
N TRP A 71 22.29 13.00 -6.24
CA TRP A 71 23.34 11.98 -6.48
C TRP A 71 23.89 11.42 -5.17
N LYS A 72 24.26 12.29 -4.22
CA LYS A 72 24.78 11.88 -2.89
C LYS A 72 23.76 11.03 -2.14
N TRP A 73 22.48 11.35 -2.27
CA TRP A 73 21.39 10.57 -1.70
C TRP A 73 21.30 9.18 -2.34
N LEU A 74 21.19 9.12 -3.67
CA LEU A 74 21.03 7.89 -4.44
C LEU A 74 22.22 6.93 -4.29
N LYS A 75 23.45 7.46 -4.11
CA LYS A 75 24.64 6.62 -3.88
C LYS A 75 24.52 5.74 -2.63
N LYS A 76 23.69 6.11 -1.66
CA LYS A 76 23.41 5.30 -0.46
C LYS A 76 22.58 4.05 -0.76
N LEU A 77 21.97 3.92 -1.95
CA LEU A 77 21.22 2.73 -2.34
C LEU A 77 22.12 1.52 -2.59
N ASP A 78 23.34 1.75 -3.04
CA ASP A 78 24.33 0.72 -3.33
C ASP A 78 25.70 1.18 -2.81
N PRO A 79 25.88 1.12 -1.46
CA PRO A 79 27.12 1.54 -0.82
C PRO A 79 28.29 0.60 -1.12
N ASP A 80 28.01 -0.67 -1.37
CA ASP A 80 29.01 -1.72 -1.58
C ASP A 80 29.38 -1.92 -3.07
N GLY A 81 28.59 -1.35 -3.99
CA GLY A 81 28.79 -1.45 -5.44
C GLY A 81 29.13 -0.12 -6.11
N SER A 82 29.17 -0.15 -7.44
CA SER A 82 29.24 1.02 -8.31
C SER A 82 27.84 1.52 -8.68
N CYS A 83 27.68 2.84 -8.80
CA CYS A 83 26.44 3.46 -9.23
C CYS A 83 26.69 4.44 -10.36
N GLN A 84 25.79 4.46 -11.33
CA GLN A 84 25.79 5.46 -12.39
C GLN A 84 24.36 5.98 -12.56
N PHE A 85 24.20 7.30 -12.43
CA PHE A 85 22.91 7.97 -12.57
C PHE A 85 23.01 8.95 -13.71
N SER A 86 22.05 8.92 -14.63
CA SER A 86 22.03 9.77 -15.80
C SER A 86 20.62 10.16 -16.17
N LEU A 87 20.50 11.14 -17.05
CA LEU A 87 19.26 11.46 -17.73
C LEU A 87 19.50 11.65 -19.23
N VAL A 88 18.42 11.51 -19.99
CA VAL A 88 18.37 11.75 -21.43
C VAL A 88 17.45 12.94 -21.68
N LEU A 89 17.90 13.87 -22.52
CA LEU A 89 17.08 14.97 -23.00
C LEU A 89 16.43 14.63 -24.34
N ASP A 90 15.37 15.35 -24.68
CA ASP A 90 14.75 15.29 -25.99
C ASP A 90 15.66 15.87 -27.08
N ALA A 91 15.27 15.73 -28.35
CA ALA A 91 16.06 16.22 -29.47
C ALA A 91 16.23 17.75 -29.46
N THR A 92 15.35 18.49 -28.78
CA THR A 92 15.51 19.95 -28.60
C THR A 92 16.42 20.32 -27.43
N GLU A 93 16.87 19.33 -26.64
CA GLU A 93 17.68 19.48 -25.43
C GLU A 93 17.04 20.36 -24.36
N LYS A 94 15.70 20.45 -24.34
CA LYS A 94 14.93 21.29 -23.43
C LYS A 94 14.13 20.49 -22.42
N GLU A 95 13.80 19.25 -22.73
CA GLU A 95 12.93 18.41 -21.91
C GLU A 95 13.62 17.11 -21.52
N VAL A 96 13.34 16.65 -20.29
CA VAL A 96 13.83 15.35 -19.83
C VAL A 96 12.95 14.25 -20.43
N GLN A 97 13.58 13.30 -21.12
CA GLN A 97 12.91 12.12 -21.71
C GLN A 97 13.00 10.89 -20.82
N SER A 98 14.10 10.72 -20.09
CA SER A 98 14.22 9.63 -19.14
C SER A 98 15.29 9.89 -18.09
N PHE A 99 15.11 9.23 -16.96
CA PHE A 99 16.11 9.04 -15.92
C PHE A 99 16.59 7.60 -15.98
N GLU A 100 17.89 7.37 -15.77
CA GLU A 100 18.50 6.05 -15.73
C GLU A 100 19.34 5.89 -14.47
N PHE A 101 19.12 4.77 -13.76
CA PHE A 101 19.81 4.42 -12.52
C PHE A 101 20.42 3.03 -12.62
N GLN A 102 21.74 2.94 -12.63
CA GLN A 102 22.47 1.68 -12.66
C GLN A 102 23.08 1.41 -11.28
N LEU A 103 22.78 0.23 -10.75
CA LEU A 103 23.29 -0.32 -9.50
C LEU A 103 23.95 -1.67 -9.81
N THR A 104 24.96 -2.05 -9.04
CA THR A 104 25.73 -3.29 -9.27
C THR A 104 25.74 -4.26 -8.10
N SER A 105 25.31 -3.83 -6.90
CA SER A 105 25.13 -4.73 -5.75
C SER A 105 23.64 -4.91 -5.39
N PRO A 106 23.19 -6.15 -5.11
CA PRO A 106 23.93 -7.41 -5.19
C PRO A 106 24.06 -7.93 -6.63
N ALA A 107 23.36 -7.33 -7.58
CA ALA A 107 23.35 -7.71 -8.99
C ALA A 107 23.25 -6.47 -9.87
N LYS A 108 23.48 -6.65 -11.17
CA LYS A 108 23.42 -5.56 -12.16
C LYS A 108 21.96 -5.18 -12.44
N MET A 109 21.52 -4.08 -11.84
CA MET A 109 20.16 -3.56 -11.98
C MET A 109 20.20 -2.19 -12.65
N ALA A 110 19.56 -2.05 -13.80
CA ALA A 110 19.38 -0.78 -14.49
C ALA A 110 17.89 -0.42 -14.47
N PHE A 111 17.53 0.64 -13.76
CA PHE A 111 16.19 1.20 -13.76
C PHE A 111 16.12 2.37 -14.73
N SER A 112 15.06 2.45 -15.52
CA SER A 112 14.85 3.51 -16.50
C SER A 112 13.42 4.01 -16.46
N SER A 113 13.23 5.32 -16.63
CA SER A 113 11.90 5.90 -16.86
C SER A 113 11.57 6.09 -18.34
N SER A 114 12.29 5.40 -19.24
CA SER A 114 11.92 5.30 -20.64
C SER A 114 10.57 4.59 -20.82
N ALA A 115 9.86 4.90 -21.91
CA ALA A 115 8.56 4.29 -22.21
C ALA A 115 8.60 2.74 -22.22
N GLY A 116 9.69 2.16 -22.75
CA GLY A 116 9.86 0.70 -22.80
C GLY A 116 10.00 0.08 -21.41
N ALA A 117 10.85 0.64 -20.55
CA ALA A 117 11.04 0.16 -19.19
C ALA A 117 9.79 0.36 -18.31
N LEU A 118 9.11 1.50 -18.45
CA LEU A 118 7.85 1.77 -17.74
C LEU A 118 6.75 0.79 -18.16
N LYS A 119 6.56 0.57 -19.47
CA LYS A 119 5.59 -0.40 -19.99
C LYS A 119 5.91 -1.82 -19.54
N PHE A 120 7.19 -2.21 -19.57
CA PHE A 120 7.62 -3.53 -19.09
C PHE A 120 7.34 -3.72 -17.60
N ALA A 121 7.56 -2.71 -16.75
CA ALA A 121 7.37 -2.86 -15.31
C ALA A 121 5.90 -2.73 -14.85
N PHE A 122 5.12 -1.83 -15.46
CA PHE A 122 3.79 -1.41 -14.98
C PHE A 122 2.64 -1.70 -15.94
N GLY A 123 2.93 -2.20 -17.13
CA GLY A 123 1.94 -2.46 -18.17
C GLY A 123 1.55 -1.22 -18.97
N ALA A 124 0.57 -1.42 -19.84
CA ALA A 124 0.02 -0.37 -20.67
C ALA A 124 -1.06 0.46 -19.96
N ASP A 125 -1.34 1.65 -20.51
CA ASP A 125 -2.53 2.43 -20.18
C ASP A 125 -3.82 1.73 -20.68
N SER A 126 -4.98 2.32 -20.39
CA SER A 126 -6.27 1.76 -20.81
C SER A 126 -6.43 1.64 -22.34
N SER A 127 -5.65 2.40 -23.12
CA SER A 127 -5.61 2.29 -24.59
C SER A 127 -4.75 1.12 -25.09
N GLY A 128 -3.92 0.53 -24.23
CA GLY A 128 -2.96 -0.53 -24.59
C GLY A 128 -1.72 -0.04 -25.34
N LYS A 129 -1.70 1.23 -25.75
CA LYS A 129 -0.66 1.78 -26.63
C LYS A 129 0.52 2.34 -25.84
N GLN A 130 0.25 3.12 -24.79
CA GLN A 130 1.26 3.83 -24.03
C GLN A 130 1.58 3.09 -22.72
N ALA A 131 2.67 3.47 -22.06
CA ALA A 131 2.93 3.00 -20.70
C ALA A 131 1.90 3.63 -19.74
N LYS A 132 1.49 2.89 -18.71
CA LYS A 132 0.56 3.41 -17.69
C LYS A 132 1.07 4.67 -16.99
N ILE A 133 2.38 4.77 -16.82
CA ILE A 133 3.06 5.96 -16.31
C ILE A 133 3.63 6.74 -17.50
N PRO A 134 3.32 8.04 -17.65
CA PRO A 134 3.83 8.84 -18.75
C PRO A 134 5.32 9.13 -18.60
N VAL A 135 6.01 9.27 -19.73
CA VAL A 135 7.39 9.77 -19.82
C VAL A 135 7.46 11.21 -19.26
N PRO A 136 8.48 11.56 -18.45
CA PRO A 136 9.71 10.81 -18.13
C PRO A 136 9.62 10.00 -16.83
N GLY A 137 8.48 9.33 -16.58
CA GLY A 137 8.22 8.59 -15.34
C GLY A 137 7.59 9.45 -14.26
N LEU A 138 6.80 10.46 -14.63
CA LEU A 138 6.19 11.43 -13.72
C LEU A 138 4.73 11.68 -14.11
N PHE A 139 3.79 11.36 -13.21
CA PHE A 139 2.41 11.83 -13.33
C PHE A 139 2.33 13.38 -13.32
N PRO A 140 1.22 13.98 -13.77
CA PRO A 140 1.09 15.44 -13.89
C PRO A 140 1.46 16.22 -12.62
N GLU A 141 1.24 15.65 -11.44
CA GLU A 141 1.56 16.27 -10.14
C GLU A 141 3.07 16.36 -9.88
N GLY A 142 3.89 15.52 -10.53
CA GLY A 142 5.35 15.50 -10.38
C GLY A 142 5.85 15.09 -9.00
N THR A 143 5.02 14.44 -8.17
CA THR A 143 5.33 14.16 -6.75
C THR A 143 6.18 12.91 -6.52
N MET A 144 6.26 12.02 -7.50
CA MET A 144 7.01 10.76 -7.41
C MET A 144 7.56 10.38 -8.78
N LEU A 145 8.85 10.07 -8.84
CA LEU A 145 9.51 9.49 -10.01
C LEU A 145 9.35 7.97 -10.00
N TYR A 146 9.01 7.41 -11.16
CA TYR A 146 8.88 5.98 -11.40
C TYR A 146 9.90 5.54 -12.45
N CYS A 147 10.60 4.43 -12.19
CA CYS A 147 11.54 3.83 -13.12
C CYS A 147 11.34 2.31 -13.13
N GLY A 148 11.10 1.73 -14.30
CA GLY A 148 11.02 0.28 -14.46
C GLY A 148 12.40 -0.35 -14.60
N LEU A 149 12.56 -1.60 -14.16
CA LEU A 149 13.78 -2.37 -14.42
C LEU A 149 13.90 -2.66 -15.93
N ASP A 150 14.98 -2.21 -16.54
CA ASP A 150 15.23 -2.33 -17.97
C ASP A 150 15.72 -3.75 -18.33
N PRO A 151 14.96 -4.53 -19.12
CA PRO A 151 15.33 -5.89 -19.51
C PRO A 151 16.56 -5.95 -20.42
N SER A 152 16.90 -4.88 -21.13
CA SER A 152 18.06 -4.84 -22.04
C SER A 152 19.38 -4.57 -21.30
N LYS A 153 19.33 -3.86 -20.17
CA LYS A 153 20.52 -3.41 -19.43
C LYS A 153 20.76 -4.16 -18.10
N SER A 154 19.77 -4.90 -17.61
CA SER A 154 19.83 -5.59 -16.31
C SER A 154 20.16 -7.08 -16.45
N ASP A 155 20.81 -7.62 -15.42
CA ASP A 155 21.06 -9.04 -15.21
C ASP A 155 20.98 -9.33 -13.71
N VAL A 156 19.94 -10.05 -13.29
CA VAL A 156 19.54 -10.15 -11.89
C VAL A 156 19.38 -11.61 -11.50
N GLY A 157 20.21 -12.03 -10.56
CA GLY A 157 20.09 -13.30 -9.85
C GLY A 157 20.75 -13.18 -8.50
N PHE A 158 20.12 -13.75 -7.47
CA PHE A 158 20.69 -13.84 -6.13
C PHE A 158 20.02 -14.97 -5.35
N THR A 159 20.61 -15.36 -4.23
CA THR A 159 20.02 -16.29 -3.26
C THR A 159 19.08 -15.55 -2.30
N VAL A 160 18.22 -16.28 -1.58
CA VAL A 160 17.42 -15.68 -0.48
C VAL A 160 18.32 -15.02 0.57
N GLY A 161 19.49 -15.60 0.90
CA GLY A 161 20.44 -15.01 1.83
C GLY A 161 20.97 -13.65 1.36
N GLU A 162 21.30 -13.54 0.07
CA GLU A 162 21.70 -12.27 -0.54
C GLU A 162 20.54 -11.27 -0.61
N ALA A 163 19.29 -11.74 -0.84
CA ALA A 163 18.10 -10.92 -0.78
C ALA A 163 17.87 -10.31 0.63
N LEU A 164 18.08 -11.11 1.67
CA LEU A 164 18.03 -10.65 3.07
C LEU A 164 19.13 -9.62 3.34
N LYS A 165 20.35 -9.85 2.86
CA LYS A 165 21.43 -8.86 2.97
C LYS A 165 21.07 -7.55 2.24
N TYR A 166 20.61 -7.64 1.00
CA TYR A 166 20.21 -6.51 0.17
C TYR A 166 19.12 -5.66 0.82
N THR A 167 18.14 -6.30 1.47
CA THR A 167 17.02 -5.65 2.16
C THR A 167 17.35 -5.26 3.61
N GLY A 168 18.56 -5.52 4.10
CA GLY A 168 18.94 -5.20 5.49
C GLY A 168 18.23 -6.07 6.54
N ARG A 169 17.84 -7.30 6.17
CA ARG A 169 17.08 -8.26 6.98
C ARG A 169 17.90 -9.51 7.36
N THR A 170 19.22 -9.41 7.42
CA THR A 170 20.09 -10.52 7.84
C THR A 170 19.74 -11.07 9.24
N GLY A 171 19.18 -10.24 10.12
CA GLY A 171 18.66 -10.66 11.43
C GLY A 171 17.55 -11.71 11.38
N LEU A 172 16.89 -11.89 10.23
CA LEU A 172 15.89 -12.95 10.05
C LEU A 172 16.50 -14.34 9.79
N ILE A 173 17.77 -14.43 9.39
CA ILE A 173 18.42 -15.70 9.02
C ILE A 173 18.24 -16.81 10.08
N PRO A 174 18.43 -16.54 11.40
CA PRO A 174 18.23 -17.57 12.43
C PRO A 174 16.78 -18.09 12.54
N PHE A 175 15.81 -17.37 11.99
CA PHE A 175 14.38 -17.68 12.04
C PHE A 175 13.86 -18.29 10.72
N LEU A 176 14.75 -18.61 9.78
CA LEU A 176 14.42 -19.31 8.55
C LEU A 176 14.86 -20.79 8.63
N PRO A 177 14.23 -21.70 7.88
CA PRO A 177 14.82 -23.01 7.60
C PRO A 177 16.23 -22.82 7.01
N GLN A 178 17.22 -23.55 7.52
CA GLN A 178 18.64 -23.33 7.19
C GLN A 178 18.91 -23.36 5.68
N GLU A 179 18.25 -24.28 4.99
CA GLU A 179 18.39 -24.52 3.56
C GLU A 179 17.87 -23.34 2.72
N MET A 180 16.92 -22.57 3.27
CA MET A 180 16.22 -21.47 2.59
C MET A 180 17.16 -20.38 2.11
N THR A 181 18.19 -20.06 2.89
CA THR A 181 19.16 -19.00 2.56
C THR A 181 19.92 -19.26 1.27
N SER A 182 20.06 -20.53 0.87
CA SER A 182 20.76 -20.94 -0.35
C SER A 182 19.87 -21.02 -1.61
N TRP A 183 18.54 -20.94 -1.46
CA TRP A 183 17.64 -21.07 -2.60
C TRP A 183 17.86 -19.92 -3.59
N LYS A 184 17.97 -20.25 -4.88
CA LYS A 184 18.20 -19.25 -5.92
C LYS A 184 16.91 -18.55 -6.33
N LEU A 185 17.04 -17.26 -6.55
CA LEU A 185 16.03 -16.35 -7.07
C LEU A 185 16.47 -15.89 -8.46
N LEU A 186 15.58 -16.10 -9.43
CA LEU A 186 15.85 -15.90 -10.84
C LEU A 186 14.97 -14.79 -11.40
N TRP A 187 15.55 -13.91 -12.20
CA TRP A 187 14.78 -12.97 -12.99
C TRP A 187 14.64 -13.45 -14.43
N ASP A 188 13.50 -14.07 -14.75
CA ASP A 188 13.16 -14.46 -16.13
C ASP A 188 12.51 -13.28 -16.86
N LYS A 189 13.27 -12.60 -17.72
CA LYS A 189 12.83 -11.43 -18.50
C LYS A 189 11.57 -11.73 -19.33
N ASN A 190 11.38 -12.96 -19.79
CA ASN A 190 10.21 -13.35 -20.60
C ASN A 190 8.94 -13.46 -19.77
N LYS A 191 9.07 -13.60 -18.44
CA LYS A 191 7.96 -13.73 -17.49
C LYS A 191 7.91 -12.58 -16.50
N ALA A 192 8.76 -11.57 -16.62
CA ALA A 192 8.88 -10.49 -15.64
C ALA A 192 8.15 -9.20 -16.02
N SER A 193 7.48 -9.19 -17.17
CA SER A 193 6.59 -8.09 -17.56
C SER A 193 5.47 -7.92 -16.53
N GLU A 194 5.12 -6.66 -16.25
CA GLU A 194 4.07 -6.23 -15.33
C GLU A 194 4.24 -6.69 -13.88
N LYS A 195 5.43 -7.21 -13.52
CA LYS A 195 5.75 -7.62 -12.15
C LYS A 195 6.25 -6.49 -11.27
N ARG A 196 6.21 -5.22 -11.70
CA ARG A 196 6.61 -4.06 -10.89
C ARG A 196 8.01 -4.20 -10.28
N ASN A 197 8.94 -4.73 -11.07
CA ASN A 197 10.37 -4.62 -10.81
C ASN A 197 10.76 -3.18 -11.11
N ALA A 198 10.92 -2.35 -10.09
CA ALA A 198 10.98 -0.90 -10.28
C ALA A 198 11.67 -0.17 -9.12
N LEU A 199 12.04 1.08 -9.39
CA LEU A 199 12.52 2.08 -8.46
C LEU A 199 11.53 3.25 -8.43
N TRP A 200 11.20 3.70 -7.23
CA TRP A 200 10.40 4.91 -6.99
C TRP A 200 11.20 5.90 -6.17
N PHE A 201 11.08 7.18 -6.47
CA PHE A 201 11.65 8.23 -5.65
C PHE A 201 10.62 9.31 -5.35
N ASN A 202 10.38 9.55 -4.07
CA ASN A 202 9.44 10.54 -3.55
C ASN A 202 10.18 11.64 -2.78
N PRO A 203 10.44 12.80 -3.39
CA PRO A 203 11.12 13.90 -2.70
C PRO A 203 10.31 14.49 -1.54
N CYS A 204 8.96 14.46 -1.61
CA CYS A 204 8.08 15.01 -0.58
C CYS A 204 8.07 14.22 0.73
N PHE A 205 8.41 12.93 0.67
CA PHE A 205 8.35 12.04 1.82
C PHE A 205 9.76 11.69 2.30
N ALA A 206 10.45 12.70 2.86
CA ALA A 206 11.82 12.56 3.38
C ALA A 206 12.77 11.91 2.36
N SER A 207 12.71 12.36 1.10
CA SER A 207 13.51 11.83 -0.02
C SER A 207 13.44 10.31 -0.16
N GLN A 208 12.31 9.70 0.14
CA GLN A 208 12.20 8.25 0.13
C GLN A 208 12.49 7.66 -1.25
N THR A 209 13.44 6.72 -1.32
CA THR A 209 13.66 5.87 -2.50
C THR A 209 13.27 4.44 -2.16
N THR A 210 12.40 3.83 -2.96
CA THR A 210 12.03 2.41 -2.82
C THR A 210 12.45 1.65 -4.06
N ILE A 211 13.08 0.49 -3.88
CA ILE A 211 13.34 -0.49 -4.94
C ILE A 211 12.55 -1.76 -4.58
N ARG A 212 11.75 -2.24 -5.52
CA ARG A 212 11.00 -3.50 -5.40
C ARG A 212 11.41 -4.44 -6.51
N MET A 213 11.71 -5.67 -6.12
CA MET A 213 12.02 -6.78 -7.03
C MET A 213 11.08 -7.95 -6.74
N GLN A 214 10.59 -8.62 -7.77
CA GLN A 214 9.81 -9.86 -7.72
C GLN A 214 10.51 -10.88 -8.61
N LEU A 215 11.09 -11.89 -7.95
CA LEU A 215 11.95 -12.89 -8.57
C LEU A 215 11.35 -14.27 -8.42
N GLN A 216 11.57 -15.11 -9.42
CA GLN A 216 11.11 -16.49 -9.42
C GLN A 216 11.97 -17.32 -8.47
N LEU A 217 11.34 -18.09 -7.58
CA LEU A 217 12.05 -19.11 -6.82
C LEU A 217 12.34 -20.31 -7.73
N GLU A 218 13.57 -20.82 -7.70
CA GLU A 218 13.93 -22.02 -8.47
C GLU A 218 13.15 -23.26 -8.00
N GLU A 219 13.08 -24.28 -8.85
CA GLU A 219 12.21 -25.44 -8.60
C GLU A 219 12.54 -26.19 -7.29
N ALA A 220 13.83 -26.36 -6.98
CA ALA A 220 14.27 -27.02 -5.74
C ALA A 220 13.84 -26.24 -4.49
N GLY A 221 13.97 -24.91 -4.51
CA GLY A 221 13.48 -24.03 -3.45
C GLY A 221 11.97 -24.08 -3.32
N ARG A 222 11.23 -24.10 -4.44
CA ARG A 222 9.77 -24.23 -4.45
C ARG A 222 9.29 -25.53 -3.81
N LYS A 223 9.90 -26.67 -4.18
CA LYS A 223 9.58 -27.99 -3.58
C LYS A 223 9.85 -28.00 -2.07
N SER A 224 10.99 -27.45 -1.66
CA SER A 224 11.36 -27.36 -0.24
C SER A 224 10.39 -26.44 0.55
N LEU A 225 9.92 -25.35 -0.06
CA LEU A 225 8.90 -24.48 0.52
C LEU A 225 7.56 -25.22 0.70
N GLU A 226 7.15 -26.00 -0.30
CA GLU A 226 5.92 -26.82 -0.28
C GLU A 226 6.00 -27.90 0.82
N GLU A 227 7.14 -28.56 0.98
CA GLU A 227 7.37 -29.53 2.07
C GLU A 227 7.27 -28.88 3.45
N TRP A 228 7.88 -27.70 3.64
CA TRP A 228 7.85 -26.98 4.93
C TRP A 228 6.42 -26.59 5.33
N TRP A 229 5.65 -26.08 4.37
CA TRP A 229 4.28 -25.64 4.58
C TRP A 229 3.33 -26.82 4.93
N SER A 230 3.52 -27.96 4.28
CA SER A 230 2.62 -29.13 4.38
C SER A 230 2.56 -29.72 5.79
N VAL A 231 3.57 -29.40 6.62
CA VAL A 231 3.61 -29.77 8.04
C VAL A 231 2.51 -29.07 8.84
N VAL A 232 2.14 -27.84 8.48
CA VAL A 232 1.27 -26.98 9.31
C VAL A 232 -0.10 -26.81 8.72
N LEU A 233 -0.18 -26.66 7.40
CA LEU A 233 -1.41 -26.42 6.70
C LEU A 233 -1.51 -27.47 5.57
N LYS A 234 -2.55 -28.27 5.62
CA LYS A 234 -2.67 -29.47 4.78
C LYS A 234 -3.22 -29.13 3.40
N ASP A 235 -2.95 -29.99 2.43
CA ASP A 235 -3.65 -30.04 1.14
C ASP A 235 -3.54 -28.80 0.23
N ILE A 236 -2.45 -28.04 0.32
CA ILE A 236 -2.11 -27.02 -0.69
C ILE A 236 -1.11 -27.55 -1.70
N GLN A 237 -1.41 -27.26 -2.96
CA GLN A 237 -0.53 -27.49 -4.10
C GLN A 237 0.07 -26.15 -4.54
N VAL A 238 1.41 -26.05 -4.50
CA VAL A 238 2.11 -24.81 -4.88
C VAL A 238 2.38 -24.80 -6.38
N LYS A 239 1.62 -24.01 -7.14
CA LYS A 239 1.74 -23.91 -8.61
C LYS A 239 2.96 -23.08 -9.03
N ASN A 240 3.15 -21.94 -8.39
CA ASN A 240 4.24 -21.02 -8.64
C ASN A 240 4.72 -20.40 -7.32
N ALA A 241 6.01 -20.09 -7.19
CA ALA A 241 6.57 -19.39 -6.04
C ALA A 241 7.58 -18.33 -6.48
N GLU A 242 7.44 -17.15 -5.90
CA GLU A 242 8.23 -15.96 -6.18
C GLU A 242 8.61 -15.30 -4.86
N VAL A 243 9.64 -14.46 -4.88
CA VAL A 243 10.08 -13.68 -3.73
C VAL A 243 10.03 -12.21 -4.10
N VAL A 244 9.23 -11.47 -3.34
CA VAL A 244 9.15 -10.01 -3.42
C VAL A 244 10.08 -9.41 -2.38
N CYS A 245 11.12 -8.73 -2.86
CA CYS A 245 12.10 -8.02 -2.05
C CYS A 245 11.88 -6.52 -2.19
N LYS A 246 11.71 -5.82 -1.08
CA LYS A 246 11.57 -4.35 -1.04
C LYS A 246 12.69 -3.77 -0.21
N LYS A 247 13.36 -2.77 -0.76
CA LYS A 247 14.37 -1.96 -0.09
C LYS A 247 13.91 -0.51 -0.15
N THR A 248 13.74 0.11 1.00
CA THR A 248 13.34 1.50 1.14
C THR A 248 14.42 2.25 1.90
N LEU A 249 14.82 3.39 1.36
CA LEU A 249 15.74 4.33 1.97
C LEU A 249 14.98 5.63 2.24
N THR A 250 15.02 6.13 3.47
CA THR A 250 14.35 7.38 3.87
C THR A 250 15.28 8.27 4.67
N GLU A 251 15.16 9.57 4.52
CA GLU A 251 15.99 10.54 5.24
C GLU A 251 15.61 10.57 6.72
N GLY A 252 16.60 10.35 7.60
CA GLY A 252 16.46 10.50 9.04
C GLY A 252 17.33 11.65 9.57
N LYS A 253 16.87 12.34 10.61
CA LYS A 253 17.65 13.37 11.32
C LYS A 253 18.21 12.80 12.62
N THR A 254 19.51 12.94 12.82
CA THR A 254 20.21 12.58 14.06
C THR A 254 20.98 13.78 14.59
N ALA A 255 21.51 13.70 15.82
CA ALA A 255 22.40 14.73 16.37
C ALA A 255 23.67 14.93 15.52
N ALA A 256 24.12 13.90 14.78
CA ALA A 256 25.25 13.96 13.86
C ALA A 256 24.88 14.44 12.44
N GLY A 257 23.61 14.79 12.20
CA GLY A 257 23.10 15.27 10.92
C GLY A 257 22.16 14.30 10.21
N THR A 258 21.98 14.52 8.91
CA THR A 258 21.11 13.72 8.04
C THR A 258 21.73 12.36 7.73
N VAL A 259 21.02 11.27 8.04
CA VAL A 259 21.41 9.89 7.75
C VAL A 259 20.38 9.21 6.83
N GLY A 260 20.81 8.18 6.12
CA GLY A 260 19.90 7.30 5.40
C GLY A 260 19.41 6.18 6.31
N VAL A 261 18.10 6.05 6.49
CA VAL A 261 17.48 4.95 7.24
C VAL A 261 17.00 3.91 6.24
N HIS A 262 17.56 2.70 6.34
CA HIS A 262 17.17 1.57 5.51
C HIS A 262 16.05 0.77 6.19
N GLN A 263 15.02 0.47 5.42
CA GLN A 263 13.96 -0.47 5.78
C GLN A 263 13.84 -1.47 4.65
N GLY A 264 13.63 -2.73 4.97
CA GLY A 264 13.40 -3.74 3.94
C GLY A 264 12.32 -4.73 4.29
N GLN A 265 11.89 -5.46 3.29
CA GLN A 265 10.90 -6.52 3.41
C GLN A 265 11.26 -7.62 2.43
N ILE A 266 11.06 -8.86 2.86
CA ILE A 266 11.07 -10.02 1.99
C ILE A 266 9.75 -10.77 2.23
N THR A 267 9.07 -11.11 1.15
CA THR A 267 7.81 -11.85 1.19
C THR A 267 7.84 -12.92 0.11
N PHE A 268 7.56 -14.17 0.46
CA PHE A 268 7.38 -15.23 -0.53
C PHE A 268 5.94 -15.17 -1.03
N LYS A 269 5.75 -14.90 -2.32
CA LYS A 269 4.45 -14.95 -2.99
C LYS A 269 4.31 -16.31 -3.66
N PHE A 270 3.17 -16.97 -3.54
CA PHE A 270 2.92 -18.18 -4.29
C PHE A 270 1.46 -18.30 -4.71
N GLU A 271 1.22 -19.16 -5.70
CA GLU A 271 -0.13 -19.48 -6.15
C GLU A 271 -0.49 -20.89 -5.73
N CYS A 272 -1.68 -21.04 -5.18
CA CYS A 272 -2.21 -22.31 -4.71
C CYS A 272 -3.71 -22.43 -4.97
N SER A 273 -4.28 -23.58 -4.65
CA SER A 273 -5.72 -23.80 -4.66
C SER A 273 -6.18 -24.32 -3.31
N VAL A 274 -7.35 -23.88 -2.87
CA VAL A 274 -8.03 -24.38 -1.67
C VAL A 274 -9.35 -25.04 -2.09
N GLU A 275 -9.70 -26.14 -1.42
CA GLU A 275 -10.97 -26.85 -1.65
C GLU A 275 -12.16 -25.91 -1.44
N ALA A 276 -13.08 -25.90 -2.39
CA ALA A 276 -14.32 -25.13 -2.35
C ALA A 276 -15.36 -25.78 -3.25
N LYS A 277 -16.63 -25.38 -3.10
CA LYS A 277 -17.76 -25.86 -3.91
C LYS A 277 -18.12 -24.81 -4.97
N PRO A 278 -18.49 -25.22 -6.21
CA PRO A 278 -18.46 -26.58 -6.75
C PRO A 278 -17.04 -27.04 -7.18
N LYS A 279 -16.07 -26.13 -7.20
CA LYS A 279 -14.68 -26.40 -7.64
C LYS A 279 -13.68 -25.67 -6.74
N PRO A 280 -12.42 -26.13 -6.68
CA PRO A 280 -11.36 -25.42 -5.96
C PRO A 280 -11.21 -23.96 -6.42
N VAL A 281 -10.84 -23.10 -5.48
CA VAL A 281 -10.61 -21.68 -5.71
C VAL A 281 -9.12 -21.42 -5.79
N ASP A 282 -8.72 -20.67 -6.82
CA ASP A 282 -7.34 -20.19 -6.95
C ASP A 282 -7.06 -19.05 -5.98
N ILE A 283 -5.94 -19.16 -5.28
CA ILE A 283 -5.54 -18.30 -4.19
C ILE A 283 -4.13 -17.76 -4.50
N VAL A 284 -3.95 -16.45 -4.32
CA VAL A 284 -2.63 -15.85 -4.15
C VAL A 284 -2.31 -15.86 -2.67
N ALA A 285 -1.18 -16.45 -2.34
CA ALA A 285 -0.70 -16.54 -0.98
C ALA A 285 0.62 -15.79 -0.81
N ALA A 286 0.86 -15.30 0.40
CA ALA A 286 2.08 -14.62 0.78
C ALA A 286 2.58 -15.11 2.14
N ILE A 287 3.89 -15.25 2.30
CA ILE A 287 4.56 -15.64 3.55
C ILE A 287 5.56 -14.55 3.93
N ALA A 288 5.39 -14.02 5.12
CA ALA A 288 6.34 -13.12 5.76
C ALA A 288 6.89 -13.77 7.02
N PHE A 289 8.22 -13.92 7.06
CA PHE A 289 8.93 -14.39 8.25
C PHE A 289 9.21 -13.22 9.19
N GLN A 290 9.00 -13.45 10.47
CA GLN A 290 9.26 -12.52 11.57
C GLN A 290 10.10 -13.21 12.64
N GLU A 291 10.60 -12.43 13.60
CA GLU A 291 11.23 -13.00 14.79
C GLU A 291 10.21 -13.86 15.56
N ALA A 292 10.48 -15.15 15.67
CA ALA A 292 9.62 -16.14 16.34
C ALA A 292 8.18 -16.31 15.78
N ALA A 293 7.89 -15.82 14.58
CA ALA A 293 6.58 -16.02 13.95
C ALA A 293 6.67 -16.08 12.42
N VAL A 294 5.68 -16.73 11.81
CA VAL A 294 5.45 -16.71 10.37
C VAL A 294 4.01 -16.28 10.10
N GLN A 295 3.84 -15.25 9.30
CA GLN A 295 2.54 -14.77 8.86
C GLN A 295 2.28 -15.23 7.44
N LEU A 296 1.12 -15.82 7.22
CA LEU A 296 0.63 -16.22 5.92
C LEU A 296 -0.64 -15.43 5.59
N THR A 297 -0.76 -15.00 4.36
CA THR A 297 -1.96 -14.31 3.85
C THR A 297 -2.45 -15.04 2.62
N PHE A 298 -3.73 -15.40 2.57
CA PHE A 298 -4.40 -16.07 1.45
C PHE A 298 -5.51 -15.17 0.94
N GLN A 299 -5.46 -14.84 -0.34
CA GLN A 299 -6.45 -14.00 -0.99
C GLN A 299 -6.97 -14.70 -2.26
N PRO A 300 -8.29 -14.83 -2.46
CA PRO A 300 -8.84 -15.47 -3.64
C PRO A 300 -8.67 -14.56 -4.86
N LYS A 301 -8.27 -15.16 -5.99
CA LYS A 301 -8.13 -14.45 -7.28
C LYS A 301 -9.47 -14.03 -7.87
N THR A 302 -10.52 -14.74 -7.51
CA THR A 302 -11.90 -14.51 -7.95
C THR A 302 -12.82 -14.43 -6.75
N SER A 303 -13.97 -13.76 -6.90
CA SER A 303 -15.01 -13.77 -5.86
C SER A 303 -15.43 -15.21 -5.53
N VAL A 304 -15.57 -15.50 -4.25
CA VAL A 304 -16.08 -16.76 -3.72
C VAL A 304 -16.96 -16.46 -2.50
N THR A 305 -18.08 -17.16 -2.37
CA THR A 305 -18.92 -16.99 -1.18
C THR A 305 -18.24 -17.63 0.03
N LEU A 306 -18.52 -17.10 1.22
CA LEU A 306 -17.97 -17.68 2.45
C LEU A 306 -18.41 -19.13 2.63
N GLY A 307 -19.68 -19.44 2.32
CA GLY A 307 -20.24 -20.78 2.45
C GLY A 307 -19.55 -21.82 1.56
N ASP A 308 -19.17 -21.42 0.34
CA ASP A 308 -18.54 -22.33 -0.62
C ASP A 308 -17.13 -22.77 -0.22
N ILE A 309 -16.37 -21.92 0.50
CA ILE A 309 -14.96 -22.16 0.87
C ILE A 309 -14.79 -22.60 2.34
N LEU A 310 -15.83 -22.46 3.17
CA LEU A 310 -15.72 -22.65 4.62
C LEU A 310 -15.14 -24.00 5.04
N ASP A 311 -15.63 -25.09 4.43
CA ASP A 311 -15.13 -26.45 4.71
C ASP A 311 -13.64 -26.58 4.38
N GLY A 312 -13.21 -25.98 3.28
CA GLY A 312 -11.80 -25.94 2.87
C GLY A 312 -10.93 -25.17 3.86
N LEU A 313 -11.39 -24.00 4.33
CA LEU A 313 -10.68 -23.22 5.34
C LEU A 313 -10.59 -23.96 6.69
N ALA A 314 -11.67 -24.63 7.10
CA ALA A 314 -11.72 -25.40 8.34
C ALA A 314 -10.72 -26.58 8.30
N LYS A 315 -10.66 -27.32 7.19
CA LYS A 315 -9.67 -28.38 6.96
C LYS A 315 -8.24 -27.82 6.96
N LEU A 316 -8.02 -26.72 6.24
CA LEU A 316 -6.72 -26.06 6.13
C LEU A 316 -6.15 -25.70 7.50
N LEU A 317 -6.97 -25.09 8.36
CA LEU A 317 -6.59 -24.65 9.69
C LEU A 317 -6.62 -25.76 10.74
N SER A 318 -7.26 -26.90 10.44
CA SER A 318 -7.64 -27.93 11.42
C SER A 318 -8.40 -27.31 12.62
N GLN A 319 -9.37 -26.45 12.32
CA GLN A 319 -10.20 -25.74 13.30
C GLN A 319 -11.68 -25.84 12.94
N ASP A 320 -12.55 -25.83 13.94
CA ASP A 320 -13.99 -25.68 13.73
C ASP A 320 -14.33 -24.21 13.51
N LEU A 321 -14.96 -23.92 12.37
CA LEU A 321 -15.40 -22.58 11.99
C LEU A 321 -16.93 -22.42 12.08
N GLY A 322 -17.66 -23.43 12.57
CA GLY A 322 -19.12 -23.39 12.69
C GLY A 322 -19.64 -22.25 13.56
N SER A 323 -18.92 -21.91 14.64
CA SER A 323 -19.27 -20.78 15.52
C SER A 323 -19.29 -19.44 14.79
N MET A 324 -18.39 -19.25 13.82
CA MET A 324 -18.34 -18.03 13.02
C MET A 324 -19.63 -17.86 12.21
N MET A 325 -20.09 -18.91 11.53
CA MET A 325 -21.33 -18.86 10.76
C MET A 325 -22.54 -18.59 11.65
N SER A 326 -22.61 -19.22 12.82
CA SER A 326 -23.72 -19.01 13.75
C SER A 326 -23.85 -17.55 14.21
N ILE A 327 -22.74 -16.81 14.29
CA ILE A 327 -22.73 -15.38 14.61
C ILE A 327 -23.18 -14.56 13.40
N LEU A 328 -22.69 -14.90 12.21
CA LEU A 328 -22.92 -14.12 10.98
C LEU A 328 -24.34 -14.25 10.43
N THR A 329 -24.99 -15.41 10.61
CA THR A 329 -26.34 -15.66 10.09
C THR A 329 -27.45 -15.35 11.08
N LYS A 330 -27.09 -14.85 12.27
CA LYS A 330 -28.06 -14.51 13.31
C LYS A 330 -28.90 -13.30 12.87
N GLU A 331 -30.22 -13.38 13.03
CA GLU A 331 -31.20 -12.32 12.72
C GLU A 331 -31.26 -11.85 11.24
N ASP A 332 -30.55 -12.51 10.32
CA ASP A 332 -30.65 -12.28 8.86
C ASP A 332 -30.43 -10.80 8.40
N ILE A 333 -29.63 -10.04 9.16
CA ILE A 333 -29.34 -8.61 8.90
C ILE A 333 -28.34 -8.38 7.74
N PHE A 334 -27.55 -9.41 7.44
CA PHE A 334 -26.54 -9.41 6.38
C PHE A 334 -26.95 -10.37 5.27
N GLN A 335 -26.53 -10.05 4.05
CA GLN A 335 -26.65 -10.89 2.88
C GLN A 335 -25.32 -10.90 2.10
N SER A 336 -25.21 -11.79 1.12
CA SER A 336 -24.06 -11.85 0.19
C SER A 336 -22.71 -11.89 0.91
N MET A 337 -22.50 -12.94 1.72
CA MET A 337 -21.26 -13.13 2.46
C MET A 337 -20.16 -13.64 1.53
N HIS A 338 -19.14 -12.83 1.27
CA HIS A 338 -18.00 -13.17 0.43
C HIS A 338 -16.71 -13.27 1.24
N PHE A 339 -15.96 -14.34 1.01
CA PHE A 339 -14.63 -14.47 1.59
C PHE A 339 -13.66 -13.52 0.87
N ARG A 340 -12.91 -12.73 1.64
CA ARG A 340 -11.95 -11.75 1.10
C ARG A 340 -10.51 -12.15 1.37
N ARG A 341 -10.21 -12.65 2.57
CA ARG A 341 -8.83 -12.97 2.96
C ARG A 341 -8.79 -13.88 4.17
N LEU A 342 -7.82 -14.78 4.20
CA LEU A 342 -7.42 -15.51 5.40
C LEU A 342 -6.01 -15.08 5.77
N THR A 343 -5.79 -14.60 6.99
CA THR A 343 -4.46 -14.36 7.55
C THR A 343 -4.19 -15.38 8.64
N VAL A 344 -3.06 -16.09 8.57
CA VAL A 344 -2.65 -17.11 9.55
C VAL A 344 -1.34 -16.66 10.19
N THR A 345 -1.23 -16.79 11.51
CA THR A 345 0.04 -16.57 12.22
C THR A 345 0.45 -17.85 12.92
N LEU A 346 1.65 -18.31 12.60
CA LEU A 346 2.28 -19.48 13.19
C LEU A 346 3.38 -19.01 14.15
N ASP A 347 3.36 -19.52 15.36
CA ASP A 347 4.42 -19.34 16.36
C ASP A 347 5.57 -20.32 16.06
N THR A 348 6.81 -19.83 16.07
CA THR A 348 8.02 -20.64 15.82
C THR A 348 8.98 -20.67 17.02
N LEU A 349 8.52 -20.39 18.23
CA LEU A 349 9.33 -20.42 19.46
C LEU A 349 9.95 -21.80 19.73
N ASP A 350 9.24 -22.88 19.39
CA ASP A 350 9.73 -24.27 19.52
C ASP A 350 10.60 -24.71 18.31
N GLY A 351 10.98 -23.75 17.46
CA GLY A 351 11.78 -23.94 16.26
C GLY A 351 10.99 -23.78 14.96
N VAL A 352 11.65 -23.25 13.93
CA VAL A 352 11.08 -22.92 12.61
C VAL A 352 10.55 -24.16 11.86
N LYS A 353 11.07 -25.35 12.18
CA LYS A 353 10.62 -26.63 11.60
C LYS A 353 9.39 -27.22 12.31
N LYS A 354 8.91 -26.61 13.40
CA LYS A 354 7.72 -27.04 14.15
C LYS A 354 6.76 -25.88 14.42
N PRO A 355 6.30 -25.14 13.38
CA PRO A 355 5.42 -24.00 13.61
C PRO A 355 4.09 -24.46 14.21
N LYS A 356 3.50 -23.65 15.08
CA LYS A 356 2.20 -23.93 15.70
C LYS A 356 1.21 -22.81 15.40
N LEU A 357 -0.01 -23.16 15.01
CA LEU A 357 -1.09 -22.20 14.83
C LEU A 357 -1.31 -21.40 16.12
N SER A 358 -1.19 -20.08 16.03
CA SER A 358 -1.32 -19.16 17.17
C SER A 358 -2.50 -18.20 17.02
N ARG A 359 -2.79 -17.79 15.78
CA ARG A 359 -3.86 -16.86 15.40
C ARG A 359 -4.27 -17.10 13.96
N PHE A 360 -5.54 -16.88 13.66
CA PHE A 360 -6.00 -16.67 12.29
C PHE A 360 -7.09 -15.61 12.23
N GLU A 361 -7.23 -15.00 11.07
CA GLU A 361 -8.20 -13.96 10.77
C GLU A 361 -8.88 -14.27 9.44
N ILE A 362 -10.21 -14.20 9.39
CA ILE A 362 -10.99 -14.36 8.17
C ILE A 362 -11.70 -13.04 7.92
N ASP A 363 -11.30 -12.36 6.85
CA ASP A 363 -11.95 -11.15 6.36
C ASP A 363 -13.10 -11.52 5.42
N ILE A 364 -14.27 -10.96 5.68
CA ILE A 364 -15.54 -11.30 5.07
C ILE A 364 -16.23 -10.00 4.68
N GLU A 365 -16.58 -9.89 3.41
CA GLU A 365 -17.45 -8.82 2.93
C GLU A 365 -18.90 -9.26 3.10
N VAL A 366 -19.72 -8.39 3.68
CA VAL A 366 -21.16 -8.60 3.81
C VAL A 366 -21.91 -7.37 3.36
N SER A 367 -23.06 -7.58 2.74
CA SER A 367 -23.98 -6.49 2.40
C SER A 367 -25.06 -6.38 3.47
N ALA A 368 -25.27 -5.19 4.00
CA ALA A 368 -26.38 -4.91 4.90
C ALA A 368 -27.70 -4.83 4.12
N LYS A 369 -28.78 -5.29 4.75
CA LYS A 369 -30.16 -5.13 4.22
C LYS A 369 -30.81 -3.79 4.58
N PHE A 370 -30.08 -2.90 5.25
CA PHE A 370 -30.55 -1.61 5.73
C PHE A 370 -29.64 -0.47 5.26
N GLY A 371 -30.10 0.75 5.46
CA GLY A 371 -29.32 1.98 5.29
C GLY A 371 -29.02 2.36 3.85
N LYS A 372 -29.77 1.80 2.90
CA LYS A 372 -29.66 2.11 1.48
C LYS A 372 -30.45 3.38 1.18
N LYS A 373 -29.84 4.32 0.45
CA LYS A 373 -30.56 5.49 -0.08
C LYS A 373 -31.32 5.17 -1.35
N THR A 374 -30.75 4.32 -2.21
CA THR A 374 -31.39 3.81 -3.42
C THR A 374 -31.23 2.30 -3.52
N ALA A 375 -32.09 1.63 -4.29
CA ALA A 375 -32.09 0.16 -4.41
C ALA A 375 -30.78 -0.38 -5.05
N GLU A 376 -30.12 0.44 -5.86
CA GLU A 376 -28.91 0.11 -6.60
C GLU A 376 -27.63 0.22 -5.74
N GLN A 377 -27.71 0.89 -4.58
CA GLN A 377 -26.59 1.05 -3.67
C GLN A 377 -26.48 -0.12 -2.69
N ASN A 378 -25.25 -0.56 -2.45
CA ASN A 378 -24.96 -1.63 -1.49
C ASN A 378 -24.21 -1.07 -0.27
N VAL A 379 -24.85 -1.08 0.89
CA VAL A 379 -24.17 -0.81 2.14
C VAL A 379 -23.32 -2.03 2.50
N VAL A 380 -22.00 -1.89 2.46
CA VAL A 380 -21.06 -2.99 2.65
C VAL A 380 -20.32 -2.83 3.98
N PHE A 381 -20.13 -3.94 4.67
CA PHE A 381 -19.25 -4.04 5.83
C PHE A 381 -18.12 -5.03 5.55
N LEU A 382 -16.91 -4.70 5.99
CA LEU A 382 -15.81 -5.64 6.11
C LEU A 382 -15.80 -6.17 7.54
N LEU A 383 -16.16 -7.44 7.71
CA LEU A 383 -16.09 -8.16 8.97
C LEU A 383 -14.79 -8.97 9.03
N THR A 384 -14.15 -8.97 10.19
CA THR A 384 -12.94 -9.77 10.45
C THR A 384 -13.24 -10.68 11.64
N TYR A 385 -13.38 -11.97 11.38
CA TYR A 385 -13.40 -12.99 12.42
C TYR A 385 -11.96 -13.30 12.82
N ILE A 386 -11.63 -13.16 14.10
CA ILE A 386 -10.31 -13.39 14.65
C ILE A 386 -10.41 -14.54 15.65
N TRP A 387 -9.52 -15.52 15.52
CA TRP A 387 -9.27 -16.50 16.55
C TRP A 387 -7.84 -16.39 17.03
N THR A 388 -7.63 -16.50 18.34
CA THR A 388 -6.31 -16.63 18.93
C THR A 388 -6.28 -17.77 19.93
N LYS A 389 -5.17 -18.49 19.99
CA LYS A 389 -4.98 -19.58 20.96
C LYS A 389 -5.18 -19.15 22.41
N ARG A 390 -4.92 -17.88 22.75
CA ARG A 390 -5.00 -17.35 24.12
C ARG A 390 -6.35 -16.76 24.49
N ARG A 391 -7.07 -16.14 23.54
CA ARG A 391 -8.32 -15.39 23.82
C ARG A 391 -9.55 -16.00 23.18
N GLY A 392 -9.40 -17.07 22.39
CA GLY A 392 -10.50 -17.64 21.62
C GLY A 392 -10.91 -16.72 20.48
N SER A 393 -12.20 -16.69 20.19
CA SER A 393 -12.78 -16.05 19.01
C SER A 393 -13.38 -14.67 19.30
N SER A 394 -13.30 -13.78 18.33
CA SER A 394 -13.97 -12.49 18.29
C SER A 394 -14.31 -12.12 16.84
N ILE A 395 -15.27 -11.23 16.65
CA ILE A 395 -15.58 -10.63 15.36
C ILE A 395 -15.56 -9.11 15.49
N SER A 396 -14.92 -8.44 14.54
CA SER A 396 -15.02 -7.00 14.37
C SER A 396 -15.57 -6.68 12.99
N GLY A 397 -16.17 -5.51 12.82
CA GLY A 397 -16.72 -5.07 11.55
C GLY A 397 -16.60 -3.58 11.40
N GLN A 398 -16.43 -3.12 10.16
CA GLN A 398 -16.44 -1.71 9.81
C GLN A 398 -17.18 -1.48 8.50
N PHE A 399 -17.88 -0.35 8.42
CA PHE A 399 -18.46 0.12 7.17
C PHE A 399 -17.35 0.33 6.14
N TRP A 400 -17.56 -0.20 4.93
CA TRP A 400 -16.53 -0.30 3.92
C TRP A 400 -17.03 0.22 2.56
N ASN A 401 -16.91 1.53 2.37
CA ASN A 401 -17.36 2.24 1.17
C ASN A 401 -16.34 2.31 0.03
N GLY A 402 -15.10 1.85 0.24
CA GLY A 402 -14.06 1.80 -0.81
C GLY A 402 -13.55 3.17 -1.30
N LEU A 403 -14.05 4.29 -0.77
CA LEU A 403 -13.78 5.65 -1.25
C LEU A 403 -12.32 6.11 -1.01
N ALA A 404 -11.59 5.44 -0.13
CA ALA A 404 -10.18 5.74 0.14
C ALA A 404 -9.19 5.11 -0.87
N SER A 405 -9.67 4.39 -1.88
CA SER A 405 -8.77 3.73 -2.85
C SER A 405 -8.20 4.73 -3.86
N SER A 406 -6.87 4.85 -3.90
CA SER A 406 -6.16 5.69 -4.88
C SER A 406 -6.30 5.12 -6.29
N GLU A 407 -6.53 5.98 -7.29
CA GLU A 407 -6.59 5.61 -8.71
C GLU A 407 -5.28 4.98 -9.22
N HIS A 408 -4.15 5.27 -8.56
CA HIS A 408 -2.82 4.79 -8.92
C HIS A 408 -2.25 3.79 -7.91
N LEU A 409 -3.14 3.11 -7.16
CA LEU A 409 -2.71 2.16 -6.15
C LEU A 409 -1.82 1.06 -6.75
N ASP A 410 -2.17 0.54 -7.93
CA ASP A 410 -1.46 -0.54 -8.61
C ASP A 410 -0.01 -0.20 -9.00
N VAL A 411 0.31 1.08 -9.22
CA VAL A 411 1.68 1.55 -9.49
C VAL A 411 2.42 2.06 -8.25
N SER A 412 1.75 2.15 -7.10
CA SER A 412 2.34 2.59 -5.83
C SER A 412 3.43 1.62 -5.36
N PRO A 413 4.55 2.07 -4.75
CA PRO A 413 5.54 1.16 -4.17
C PRO A 413 5.00 0.32 -3.00
N TYR A 414 3.85 0.67 -2.43
CA TYR A 414 3.26 0.01 -1.27
C TYR A 414 2.25 -1.08 -1.63
N TYR A 415 1.80 -1.13 -2.87
CA TYR A 415 0.83 -2.11 -3.33
C TYR A 415 1.43 -3.51 -3.46
N GLU A 416 0.70 -4.52 -3.03
CA GLU A 416 0.95 -5.93 -3.35
C GLU A 416 -0.40 -6.64 -3.51
N GLU A 417 -0.48 -7.60 -4.44
CA GLU A 417 -1.74 -8.25 -4.82
C GLU A 417 -2.44 -8.95 -3.65
N TRP A 418 -1.68 -9.55 -2.73
CA TRP A 418 -2.19 -10.31 -1.57
C TRP A 418 -2.68 -9.43 -0.41
N ILE A 419 -2.65 -8.11 -0.56
CA ILE A 419 -3.26 -7.17 0.38
C ILE A 419 -4.27 -6.23 -0.29
N ASP A 420 -4.56 -6.44 -1.59
CA ASP A 420 -5.47 -5.58 -2.36
C ASP A 420 -6.92 -5.87 -2.01
N MET A 421 -7.48 -5.12 -1.07
CA MET A 421 -8.88 -5.25 -0.70
C MET A 421 -9.67 -4.05 -1.19
N LYS A 422 -10.66 -4.30 -2.06
CA LYS A 422 -11.73 -3.38 -2.43
C LYS A 422 -13.09 -4.08 -2.32
N PRO A 423 -14.20 -3.38 -2.06
CA PRO A 423 -15.53 -4.01 -2.07
C PRO A 423 -15.79 -4.73 -3.40
N LEU A 424 -16.32 -5.95 -3.34
CA LEU A 424 -16.80 -6.72 -4.50
C LEU A 424 -18.20 -6.28 -4.92
N ALA A 425 -19.00 -5.79 -3.98
CA ALA A 425 -20.33 -5.32 -4.25
C ALA A 425 -20.31 -4.21 -5.33
N PRO A 426 -21.19 -4.29 -6.35
CA PRO A 426 -21.33 -3.21 -7.31
C PRO A 426 -21.90 -1.97 -6.60
N ASN A 427 -21.41 -0.79 -6.97
CA ASN A 427 -21.85 0.50 -6.44
C ASN A 427 -21.92 0.53 -4.88
N PRO A 428 -20.78 0.33 -4.18
CA PRO A 428 -20.78 0.43 -2.72
C PRO A 428 -21.28 1.81 -2.29
N ALA A 429 -22.18 1.83 -1.32
CA ALA A 429 -22.79 3.05 -0.82
C ALA A 429 -21.69 3.93 -0.19
N PRO A 430 -21.67 5.25 -0.48
CA PRO A 430 -20.69 6.16 0.11
C PRO A 430 -20.91 6.38 1.62
N TYR A 431 -22.14 6.22 2.08
CA TYR A 431 -22.60 6.34 3.47
C TYR A 431 -23.74 5.35 3.74
N ILE A 432 -24.08 5.17 5.02
CA ILE A 432 -25.31 4.51 5.45
C ILE A 432 -26.38 5.59 5.67
N ASP A 433 -27.54 5.45 5.02
CA ASP A 433 -28.65 6.39 5.16
C ASP A 433 -29.45 6.07 6.43
N LEU A 434 -29.53 7.04 7.35
CA LEU A 434 -30.28 6.91 8.60
C LEU A 434 -31.78 6.71 8.35
N THR A 435 -32.32 7.25 7.26
CA THR A 435 -33.76 7.13 6.94
C THR A 435 -34.21 5.69 6.76
N SER A 436 -33.30 4.81 6.36
CA SER A 436 -33.57 3.39 6.10
C SER A 436 -32.78 2.44 7.01
N ILE A 437 -32.33 2.94 8.17
CA ILE A 437 -31.52 2.15 9.12
C ILE A 437 -32.30 0.97 9.72
N VAL A 438 -33.62 1.08 9.81
CA VAL A 438 -34.50 0.00 10.25
C VAL A 438 -34.90 -0.81 9.00
N PRO A 439 -34.53 -2.10 8.92
CA PRO A 439 -34.88 -2.92 7.77
C PRO A 439 -36.40 -2.91 7.49
N GLY A 440 -36.80 -2.48 6.30
CA GLY A 440 -38.20 -2.47 5.86
C GLY A 440 -39.02 -1.25 6.30
N GLU A 441 -38.45 -0.32 7.07
CA GLU A 441 -39.12 0.91 7.51
C GLU A 441 -38.34 2.16 7.05
N GLU A 442 -39.07 3.22 6.72
CA GLU A 442 -38.51 4.52 6.32
C GLU A 442 -38.90 5.60 7.34
N ILE A 443 -37.91 6.34 7.83
CA ILE A 443 -38.10 7.50 8.71
C ILE A 443 -38.39 8.71 7.83
N LYS A 444 -39.66 9.17 7.82
CA LYS A 444 -40.14 10.22 6.90
C LYS A 444 -39.95 11.65 7.39
N ASP A 445 -39.92 11.87 8.70
CA ASP A 445 -39.96 13.20 9.31
C ASP A 445 -38.65 13.55 10.03
N ILE A 446 -37.55 13.68 9.28
CA ILE A 446 -36.25 14.13 9.81
C ILE A 446 -36.10 15.64 9.55
N PRO A 447 -35.86 16.48 10.58
CA PRO A 447 -35.65 17.92 10.37
C PRO A 447 -34.45 18.23 9.46
N ASP A 448 -34.56 19.28 8.64
CA ASP A 448 -33.66 19.59 7.51
C ASP A 448 -32.15 19.71 7.84
N ASN A 449 -31.80 19.86 9.12
CA ASN A 449 -30.42 20.04 9.60
C ASN A 449 -29.92 18.89 10.49
N ILE A 450 -30.66 17.78 10.58
CA ILE A 450 -30.21 16.60 11.31
C ILE A 450 -29.33 15.74 10.39
N PRO A 451 -28.14 15.32 10.85
CA PRO A 451 -27.30 14.38 10.11
C PRO A 451 -28.04 13.07 9.77
N THR A 452 -28.14 12.73 8.48
CA THR A 452 -28.72 11.46 8.01
C THR A 452 -27.69 10.53 7.36
N GLU A 453 -26.46 10.99 7.14
CA GLU A 453 -25.44 10.23 6.42
C GLU A 453 -24.36 9.74 7.41
N ILE A 454 -24.33 8.43 7.65
CA ILE A 454 -23.33 7.79 8.50
C ILE A 454 -22.11 7.46 7.62
N GLU A 455 -21.01 8.19 7.83
CA GLU A 455 -19.76 8.04 7.06
C GLU A 455 -18.87 6.92 7.60
N SER A 456 -19.04 6.56 8.87
CA SER A 456 -18.33 5.42 9.48
C SER A 456 -19.21 4.74 10.51
N ALA A 457 -19.16 3.42 10.51
CA ALA A 457 -19.76 2.57 11.52
C ALA A 457 -18.80 1.42 11.81
N SER A 458 -18.73 1.00 13.06
CA SER A 458 -17.87 -0.07 13.53
C SER A 458 -18.54 -0.86 14.64
N ILE A 459 -18.25 -2.16 14.68
CA ILE A 459 -18.72 -3.09 15.69
C ILE A 459 -17.58 -4.02 16.09
N MET A 460 -17.53 -4.41 17.35
CA MET A 460 -16.62 -5.43 17.86
C MET A 460 -17.37 -6.26 18.89
N LEU A 461 -17.29 -7.58 18.76
CA LEU A 461 -17.85 -8.54 19.69
C LEU A 461 -16.83 -9.64 19.97
N SER A 462 -16.65 -9.97 21.24
CA SER A 462 -15.81 -11.07 21.70
C SER A 462 -16.51 -11.86 22.79
N GLY A 463 -15.89 -12.92 23.29
CA GLY A 463 -16.40 -13.64 24.46
C GLY A 463 -16.45 -12.82 25.75
N SER A 464 -15.76 -11.67 25.82
CA SER A 464 -15.62 -10.86 27.04
C SER A 464 -16.10 -9.42 26.93
N ASP A 465 -16.20 -8.88 25.71
CA ASP A 465 -16.38 -7.46 25.47
C ASP A 465 -17.19 -7.18 24.20
N PHE A 466 -17.90 -6.06 24.21
CA PHE A 466 -18.61 -5.49 23.08
C PHE A 466 -18.20 -4.03 22.90
N ALA A 467 -18.08 -3.58 21.65
CA ALA A 467 -17.97 -2.17 21.31
C ALA A 467 -18.71 -1.85 20.01
N MET A 468 -19.24 -0.63 19.93
CA MET A 468 -19.74 -0.05 18.69
C MET A 468 -19.32 1.40 18.61
N GLY A 469 -19.19 1.92 17.39
CA GLY A 469 -18.96 3.33 17.20
C GLY A 469 -19.30 3.79 15.81
N GLY A 470 -19.58 5.07 15.67
CA GLY A 470 -19.90 5.66 14.39
C GLY A 470 -19.72 7.17 14.36
N VAL A 471 -19.76 7.68 13.14
CA VAL A 471 -19.72 9.12 12.84
C VAL A 471 -20.84 9.40 11.85
N ILE A 472 -21.65 10.39 12.19
CA ILE A 472 -22.67 10.95 11.31
C ILE A 472 -22.27 12.38 11.00
N LYS A 473 -22.27 12.74 9.71
CA LYS A 473 -21.98 14.10 9.26
C LYS A 473 -23.25 14.73 8.72
N ALA A 474 -23.48 15.98 9.06
CA ALA A 474 -24.62 16.71 8.51
C ALA A 474 -24.38 17.12 7.06
N LYS A 475 -25.51 17.37 6.40
CA LYS A 475 -25.52 18.06 5.12
C LYS A 475 -24.93 19.47 5.31
N PRO A 476 -24.10 19.94 4.36
CA PRO A 476 -23.65 21.32 4.37
C PRO A 476 -24.85 22.27 4.31
N VAL A 477 -24.84 23.31 5.15
CA VAL A 477 -25.88 24.35 5.10
C VAL A 477 -25.46 25.43 4.12
N THR A 478 -26.37 25.85 3.25
CA THR A 478 -26.09 26.95 2.31
C THR A 478 -26.20 28.28 3.04
N PRO A 479 -25.23 29.21 2.90
CA PRO A 479 -25.33 30.55 3.46
C PRO A 479 -26.63 31.24 3.08
N GLY A 480 -27.35 31.76 4.08
CA GLY A 480 -28.63 32.46 3.91
C GLY A 480 -28.49 33.99 3.95
N SER A 481 -29.62 34.69 4.04
CA SER A 481 -29.67 36.13 4.35
C SER A 481 -29.30 36.44 5.81
N ILE A 482 -29.48 35.46 6.70
CA ILE A 482 -29.05 35.50 8.11
C ILE A 482 -28.12 34.31 8.40
N PRO A 483 -27.26 34.40 9.43
CA PRO A 483 -26.42 33.27 9.83
C PRO A 483 -27.25 32.02 10.12
N GLN A 484 -26.81 30.86 9.61
CA GLN A 484 -27.57 29.60 9.70
C GLN A 484 -26.92 28.67 10.72
N PRO A 485 -27.59 28.34 11.83
CA PRO A 485 -27.07 27.36 12.77
C PRO A 485 -27.16 25.97 12.16
N TYR A 486 -26.14 25.16 12.40
CA TYR A 486 -26.09 23.78 11.93
C TYR A 486 -25.43 22.88 12.96
N LEU A 487 -25.86 21.62 12.99
CA LEU A 487 -25.12 20.55 13.64
C LEU A 487 -24.19 19.98 12.57
N GLY A 488 -22.88 19.99 12.76
CA GLY A 488 -21.90 19.57 11.74
C GLY A 488 -21.60 18.08 11.79
N ARG A 489 -21.25 17.57 12.97
CA ARG A 489 -20.83 16.17 13.16
C ARG A 489 -21.30 15.65 14.49
N ILE A 490 -21.71 14.38 14.52
CA ILE A 490 -21.94 13.62 15.75
C ILE A 490 -21.06 12.38 15.72
N ARG A 491 -20.43 12.09 16.86
CA ARG A 491 -19.58 10.93 17.07
C ARG A 491 -20.08 10.18 18.29
N LEU A 492 -20.24 8.87 18.19
CA LEU A 492 -20.61 8.01 19.31
C LEU A 492 -19.71 6.79 19.35
N PHE A 493 -19.18 6.47 20.53
CA PHE A 493 -18.43 5.26 20.82
C PHE A 493 -18.93 4.69 22.14
N VAL A 494 -19.35 3.43 22.13
CA VAL A 494 -19.84 2.71 23.31
C VAL A 494 -19.05 1.42 23.42
N SER A 495 -18.63 1.06 24.64
CA SER A 495 -18.05 -0.26 24.91
C SER A 495 -18.45 -0.77 26.28
N TYR A 496 -18.54 -2.09 26.41
CA TYR A 496 -18.83 -2.77 27.65
C TYR A 496 -18.01 -4.05 27.75
N ALA A 497 -17.29 -4.19 28.87
CA ALA A 497 -16.55 -5.39 29.26
C ALA A 497 -17.32 -6.12 30.36
N TRP A 498 -17.42 -7.45 30.29
CA TRP A 498 -18.13 -8.25 31.31
C TRP A 498 -17.27 -9.33 31.99
N VAL A 499 -16.06 -9.62 31.50
CA VAL A 499 -15.16 -10.62 32.11
C VAL A 499 -14.05 -9.93 32.92
N LYS A 500 -13.79 -10.42 34.13
CA LYS A 500 -12.88 -9.86 35.18
C LYS A 500 -13.35 -8.59 35.87
N LYS A 501 -13.75 -7.56 35.13
CA LYS A 501 -14.29 -6.32 35.71
C LYS A 501 -15.32 -5.72 34.75
N LYS A 502 -16.53 -5.47 35.27
CA LYS A 502 -17.55 -4.75 34.51
C LYS A 502 -17.08 -3.31 34.29
N ASP A 503 -16.87 -2.93 33.05
CA ASP A 503 -16.39 -1.60 32.65
C ASP A 503 -17.22 -1.14 31.46
N PHE A 504 -18.01 -0.08 31.65
CA PHE A 504 -18.78 0.58 30.62
C PHE A 504 -18.12 1.92 30.28
N LYS A 505 -17.94 2.16 28.98
CA LYS A 505 -17.45 3.45 28.47
C LYS A 505 -18.36 3.97 27.39
N LEU A 506 -18.61 5.27 27.46
CA LEU A 506 -19.32 6.05 26.47
C LEU A 506 -18.47 7.27 26.15
N SER A 507 -18.25 7.51 24.86
CA SER A 507 -17.69 8.76 24.35
C SER A 507 -18.64 9.29 23.29
N PHE A 508 -19.16 10.49 23.53
CA PHE A 508 -20.04 11.21 22.62
C PHE A 508 -19.40 12.54 22.27
N GLY A 509 -19.21 12.82 21.00
CA GLY A 509 -18.66 14.08 20.52
C GLY A 509 -19.63 14.76 19.56
N PHE A 510 -19.65 16.09 19.57
CA PHE A 510 -20.38 16.87 18.59
C PHE A 510 -19.57 18.05 18.09
N GLU A 511 -19.86 18.44 16.86
CA GLU A 511 -19.46 19.70 16.26
C GLU A 511 -20.74 20.38 15.80
N ALA A 512 -20.97 21.62 16.22
CA ALA A 512 -22.03 22.49 15.76
C ALA A 512 -21.43 23.81 15.31
N GLY A 513 -22.10 24.52 14.43
CA GLY A 513 -21.59 25.78 13.94
C GLY A 513 -22.67 26.76 13.51
N LEU A 514 -22.22 27.94 13.13
CA LEU A 514 -23.02 28.99 12.55
C LEU A 514 -22.38 29.38 11.21
N GLU A 515 -23.03 29.01 10.13
CA GLU A 515 -22.64 29.42 8.79
C GLU A 515 -22.96 30.92 8.64
N PRO A 516 -22.00 31.77 8.23
CA PRO A 516 -22.26 33.19 8.06
C PRO A 516 -23.32 33.46 6.98
N SER A 517 -24.00 34.61 7.08
CA SER A 517 -24.85 35.06 5.98
C SER A 517 -24.00 35.39 4.75
N LYS A 518 -24.62 35.37 3.56
CA LYS A 518 -23.95 35.73 2.29
C LYS A 518 -23.31 37.13 2.33
N GLU A 519 -23.88 38.04 3.12
CA GLU A 519 -23.44 39.44 3.24
C GLU A 519 -22.43 39.68 4.37
N SER A 520 -22.07 38.63 5.13
CA SER A 520 -21.11 38.75 6.22
C SER A 520 -19.73 39.19 5.73
N LYS A 521 -19.05 40.05 6.47
CA LYS A 521 -17.63 40.38 6.22
C LYS A 521 -16.69 39.22 6.61
N HIS A 522 -17.17 38.30 7.44
CA HIS A 522 -16.45 37.12 7.89
C HIS A 522 -17.09 35.88 7.26
N GLN A 523 -16.38 35.25 6.32
CA GLN A 523 -16.86 34.13 5.51
C GLN A 523 -16.46 32.75 6.08
N GLN A 524 -15.84 32.73 7.26
CA GLN A 524 -15.51 31.48 7.95
C GLN A 524 -16.62 31.12 8.95
N PRO A 525 -17.07 29.86 9.00
CA PRO A 525 -18.01 29.40 10.00
C PRO A 525 -17.46 29.56 11.42
N ALA A 526 -18.33 29.96 12.35
CA ALA A 526 -18.04 29.86 13.78
C ALA A 526 -18.36 28.43 14.24
N ILE A 527 -17.41 27.76 14.90
CA ILE A 527 -17.51 26.34 15.24
C ILE A 527 -17.45 26.16 16.77
N LEU A 528 -18.36 25.35 17.30
CA LEU A 528 -18.40 24.85 18.67
C LEU A 528 -18.22 23.33 18.63
N THR A 529 -17.19 22.83 19.30
CA THR A 529 -16.99 21.40 19.52
C THR A 529 -17.17 21.07 20.99
N GLY A 530 -17.69 19.88 21.29
CA GLY A 530 -17.81 19.39 22.64
C GLY A 530 -17.78 17.88 22.70
N ASP A 531 -17.25 17.34 23.78
CA ASP A 531 -17.13 15.90 24.02
C ASP A 531 -17.61 15.57 25.44
N LEU A 532 -18.36 14.47 25.55
CA LEU A 532 -18.80 13.84 26.78
C LEU A 532 -18.15 12.46 26.87
N GLU A 533 -17.33 12.27 27.90
CA GLU A 533 -16.74 10.96 28.22
C GLU A 533 -17.29 10.45 29.55
N TYR A 534 -17.77 9.21 29.55
CA TYR A 534 -18.15 8.47 30.74
C TYR A 534 -17.36 7.17 30.81
N ASN A 535 -16.88 6.85 32.01
CA ASN A 535 -16.15 5.64 32.30
C ASN A 535 -16.59 5.10 33.66
N SER A 536 -17.13 3.88 33.68
CA SER A 536 -17.69 3.29 34.90
C SER A 536 -16.65 2.67 35.82
N LYS A 537 -15.34 2.83 35.54
CA LYS A 537 -14.26 2.30 36.40
C LYS A 537 -14.50 2.70 37.86
N SER A 538 -14.85 1.70 38.66
CA SER A 538 -14.82 1.69 40.13
C SER A 538 -13.43 1.31 40.62
#